data_AF-A0AAD7E2L7-F1
#
_entry.id   AF-A0AAD7E2L7-F1
#
_cell.length_a   1.000
_cell.length_b   1.000
_cell.length_c   1.000
_cell.angle_alpha   90.00
_cell.angle_beta   90.00
_cell.angle_gamma   90.00
#
_symmetry.space_group_name_H-M   'P 1'
#
loop_
_entity.id
_entity.type
_entity.pdbx_description
1 polymer ?
#
loop_
_entity_poly.entity_id
_entity_poly.type
_entity_poly.pdbx_seq_one_letter_code
_entity_poly.pdbx_strand_id
1 'polypeptide(L)'
;LPLAIIQAGAFISKSGRLNGYLALYATNKTRLLSQKAAQSHDNYAWTVYTTWQISFDQLSQQAKTFLQLCSCLHYHGISEDIFRNAAGYKFGPSSPSKEELQMPLDLLSQFSDSSGNWDPLCFMDVTSEIRSYSLITFHSGQNLFSIHPLVHHWSRSTV
;
A
#
# COMPACT_ATOMS: atom_id res chain seq x y z
N LEU A 1 4.79 -7.68 -16.65
CA LEU A 1 4.49 -9.11 -16.43
C LEU A 1 5.21 -9.75 -15.24
N PRO A 2 6.53 -9.58 -15.01
CA PRO A 2 7.22 -10.28 -13.91
C PRO A 2 6.62 -10.01 -12.53
N LEU A 3 6.23 -8.76 -12.26
CA LEU A 3 5.72 -8.34 -10.95
C LEU A 3 4.40 -9.02 -10.55
N ALA A 4 3.42 -9.11 -11.45
CA ALA A 4 2.14 -9.76 -11.17
C ALA A 4 2.31 -11.25 -10.84
N ILE A 5 3.26 -11.92 -11.53
CA ILE A 5 3.60 -13.31 -11.27
C ILE A 5 4.29 -13.45 -9.89
N ILE A 6 5.23 -12.54 -9.56
CA ILE A 6 5.88 -12.51 -8.24
C ILE A 6 4.84 -12.36 -7.13
N GLN A 7 3.84 -11.49 -7.30
CA GLN A 7 2.82 -11.24 -6.28
C GLN A 7 1.81 -12.38 -6.16
N ALA A 8 1.40 -12.99 -7.28
CA ALA A 8 0.61 -14.23 -7.26
C ALA A 8 1.37 -15.33 -6.51
N GLY A 9 2.66 -15.50 -6.82
CA GLY A 9 3.54 -16.45 -6.14
C GLY A 9 3.66 -16.16 -4.63
N ALA A 10 3.86 -14.89 -4.25
CA ALA A 10 3.93 -14.48 -2.85
C ALA A 10 2.63 -14.79 -2.09
N PHE A 11 1.47 -14.50 -2.68
CA PHE A 11 0.17 -14.86 -2.12
C PHE A 11 0.02 -16.38 -1.94
N ILE A 12 0.34 -17.17 -2.96
CA ILE A 12 0.21 -18.64 -2.92
C ILE A 12 1.15 -19.22 -1.87
N SER A 13 2.38 -18.71 -1.78
CA SER A 13 3.35 -19.13 -0.77
C SER A 13 2.85 -18.84 0.65
N LYS A 14 2.18 -17.71 0.88
CA LYS A 14 1.69 -17.31 2.20
C LYS A 14 0.41 -18.03 2.61
N SER A 15 -0.51 -18.24 1.65
CA SER A 15 -1.80 -18.90 1.89
C SER A 15 -1.76 -20.43 1.80
N GLY A 16 -0.73 -20.98 1.15
CA GLY A 16 -0.59 -22.41 0.85
C GLY A 16 -1.63 -22.96 -0.13
N ARG A 17 -2.38 -22.11 -0.85
CA ARG A 17 -3.57 -22.53 -1.61
C ARG A 17 -3.66 -21.91 -3.01
N LEU A 18 -3.19 -22.63 -4.02
CA LEU A 18 -3.34 -22.24 -5.42
C LEU A 18 -4.81 -22.12 -5.85
N ASN A 19 -5.64 -23.12 -5.51
CA ASN A 19 -7.06 -23.10 -5.88
C ASN A 19 -7.82 -21.92 -5.24
N GLY A 20 -7.45 -21.56 -4.01
CA GLY A 20 -7.99 -20.38 -3.33
C GLY A 20 -7.64 -19.09 -4.08
N TYR A 21 -6.40 -18.94 -4.52
CA TYR A 21 -5.98 -17.81 -5.34
C TYR A 21 -6.76 -17.74 -6.68
N LEU A 22 -6.91 -18.86 -7.38
CA LEU A 22 -7.62 -18.91 -8.67
C LEU A 22 -9.10 -18.53 -8.53
N ALA A 23 -9.78 -18.99 -7.49
CA ALA A 23 -11.18 -18.63 -7.21
C ALA A 23 -11.34 -17.14 -6.90
N LEU A 24 -10.44 -16.58 -6.08
CA LEU A 24 -10.40 -15.15 -5.79
C LEU A 24 -10.13 -14.33 -7.05
N TYR A 25 -9.23 -14.79 -7.91
CA TYR A 25 -8.92 -14.15 -9.17
C TYR A 25 -10.11 -14.09 -10.12
N ALA A 26 -10.82 -15.19 -10.33
CA ALA A 26 -12.01 -15.21 -11.17
C ALA A 26 -13.10 -14.25 -10.67
N THR A 27 -13.31 -14.24 -9.34
CA THR A 27 -14.34 -13.40 -8.70
C THR A 27 -13.98 -11.91 -8.78
N ASN A 28 -12.76 -11.53 -8.37
CA ASN A 28 -12.33 -10.13 -8.37
C ASN A 28 -12.18 -9.58 -9.79
N LYS A 29 -11.74 -10.39 -10.76
CA LYS A 29 -11.69 -9.97 -12.17
C LYS A 29 -13.08 -9.57 -12.67
N THR A 30 -14.09 -10.41 -12.39
CA THR A 30 -15.47 -10.13 -12.80
C THR A 30 -16.02 -8.87 -12.13
N ARG A 31 -15.75 -8.69 -10.82
CA ARG A 31 -16.16 -7.50 -10.06
C ARG A 31 -15.51 -6.21 -10.55
N LEU A 32 -14.21 -6.22 -10.81
CA LEU A 32 -13.49 -5.03 -11.30
C LEU A 32 -13.92 -4.65 -12.71
N LEU A 33 -14.14 -5.65 -13.57
CA LEU A 33 -14.67 -5.42 -14.92
C LEU A 33 -16.09 -4.85 -14.88
N SER A 34 -16.97 -5.32 -13.99
CA SER A 34 -18.33 -4.80 -13.89
C SER A 34 -18.40 -3.37 -13.33
N GLN A 35 -17.50 -3.00 -12.41
CA GLN A 35 -17.44 -1.65 -11.84
C GLN A 35 -16.94 -0.57 -12.80
N LYS A 36 -16.12 -0.93 -13.80
CA LYS A 36 -15.42 0.04 -14.68
C LYS A 36 -15.66 -0.17 -16.18
N ALA A 37 -16.65 -0.99 -16.56
CA ALA A 37 -17.04 -1.29 -17.95
C ALA A 37 -17.41 -0.06 -18.82
N ALA A 38 -17.46 1.16 -18.26
CA ALA A 38 -17.77 2.37 -19.02
C ALA A 38 -16.56 2.99 -19.75
N GLN A 39 -15.29 2.69 -19.40
CA GLN A 39 -14.18 3.60 -19.78
C GLN A 39 -12.79 3.03 -20.16
N SER A 40 -12.52 1.73 -20.31
CA SER A 40 -11.17 1.34 -20.81
C SER A 40 -11.07 0.05 -21.64
N HIS A 41 -10.21 0.13 -22.66
CA HIS A 41 -9.88 -0.92 -23.64
C HIS A 41 -8.70 -1.83 -23.22
N ASP A 42 -8.09 -1.62 -22.06
CA ASP A 42 -6.84 -2.29 -21.71
C ASP A 42 -7.03 -3.51 -20.79
N ASN A 43 -7.46 -4.62 -21.39
CA ASN A 43 -7.61 -5.94 -20.73
C ASN A 43 -6.35 -6.39 -19.97
N TYR A 44 -5.17 -5.88 -20.35
CA TYR A 44 -3.90 -6.21 -19.71
C TYR A 44 -3.76 -5.55 -18.34
N ALA A 45 -4.04 -4.24 -18.25
CA ALA A 45 -4.04 -3.53 -16.98
C ALA A 45 -5.01 -4.17 -15.98
N TRP A 46 -6.18 -4.62 -16.44
CA TRP A 46 -7.19 -5.27 -15.58
C TRP A 46 -6.74 -6.59 -14.95
N THR A 47 -6.04 -7.42 -15.72
CA THR A 47 -5.50 -8.69 -15.25
C THR A 47 -4.50 -8.45 -14.11
N VAL A 48 -3.64 -7.44 -14.28
CA VAL A 48 -2.62 -7.08 -13.29
C VAL A 48 -3.23 -6.39 -12.06
N TYR A 49 -4.21 -5.49 -12.26
CA TYR A 49 -4.92 -4.80 -11.18
C TYR A 49 -5.69 -5.80 -10.32
N THR A 50 -6.25 -6.86 -10.92
CA THR A 50 -6.92 -7.94 -10.19
C THR A 50 -5.95 -8.62 -9.22
N THR A 51 -4.74 -8.94 -9.68
CA THR A 51 -3.72 -9.53 -8.80
C THR A 51 -3.33 -8.60 -7.65
N TRP A 52 -3.17 -7.30 -7.93
CA TRP A 52 -2.85 -6.31 -6.89
C TRP A 52 -3.97 -6.12 -5.90
N GLN A 53 -5.22 -6.05 -6.37
CA GLN A 53 -6.39 -5.96 -5.53
C GLN A 53 -6.49 -7.16 -4.59
N ILE A 54 -6.24 -8.38 -5.07
CA ILE A 54 -6.26 -9.58 -4.22
C ILE A 54 -5.22 -9.48 -3.11
N SER A 55 -3.98 -9.11 -3.45
CA SER A 55 -2.91 -8.91 -2.46
C SER A 55 -3.27 -7.82 -1.45
N PHE A 56 -3.81 -6.70 -1.92
CA PHE A 56 -4.24 -5.59 -1.08
C PHE A 56 -5.39 -5.96 -0.16
N ASP A 57 -6.37 -6.71 -0.63
CA ASP A 57 -7.53 -7.13 0.16
C ASP A 57 -7.11 -7.98 1.38
N GLN A 58 -5.97 -8.69 1.29
CA GLN A 58 -5.41 -9.48 2.40
C GLN A 58 -4.64 -8.65 3.44
N LEU A 59 -4.36 -7.39 3.18
CA LEU A 59 -3.65 -6.53 4.12
C LEU A 59 -4.58 -6.16 5.30
N SER A 60 -3.97 -5.99 6.47
CA SER A 60 -4.58 -5.32 7.62
C SER A 60 -5.05 -3.91 7.24
N GLN A 61 -6.04 -3.38 7.98
CA GLN A 61 -6.55 -2.05 7.69
C GLN A 61 -5.44 -0.98 7.81
N GLN A 62 -4.54 -1.14 8.78
CA GLN A 62 -3.40 -0.27 8.97
C GLN A 62 -2.45 -0.31 7.76
N ALA A 63 -2.11 -1.51 7.26
CA ALA A 63 -1.28 -1.67 6.08
C ALA A 63 -1.92 -1.12 4.79
N LYS A 64 -3.23 -1.28 4.61
CA LYS A 64 -3.98 -0.67 3.50
C LYS A 64 -3.87 0.85 3.53
N THR A 65 -4.14 1.43 4.69
CA THR A 65 -4.12 2.88 4.90
C THR A 65 -2.72 3.47 4.69
N PHE A 66 -1.68 2.76 5.14
CA PHE A 66 -0.29 3.14 4.90
C PHE A 66 0.10 3.08 3.42
N LEU A 67 -0.30 2.04 2.69
CA LEU A 67 -0.01 1.94 1.27
C LEU A 67 -0.71 3.06 0.48
N GLN A 68 -1.96 3.39 0.84
CA GLN A 68 -2.69 4.52 0.27
C GLN A 68 -1.95 5.84 0.53
N LEU A 69 -1.45 6.09 1.74
CA LEU A 69 -0.63 7.27 2.04
C LEU A 69 0.63 7.31 1.15
N CYS A 70 1.32 6.18 1.00
CA CYS A 70 2.51 6.09 0.15
C CYS A 70 2.21 6.35 -1.33
N SER A 71 0.97 6.08 -1.79
CA SER A 71 0.55 6.38 -3.17
C SER A 71 0.46 7.89 -3.47
N CYS A 72 0.37 8.73 -2.44
CA CYS A 72 0.43 10.19 -2.54
C CYS A 72 1.88 10.71 -2.62
N LEU A 73 2.87 9.91 -2.22
CA LEU A 73 4.28 10.24 -2.30
C LEU A 73 4.86 9.88 -3.67
N HIS A 74 6.10 10.30 -3.94
CA HIS A 74 6.84 9.78 -5.06
C HIS A 74 7.08 8.27 -4.87
N TYR A 75 6.95 7.47 -5.94
CA TYR A 75 7.00 6.01 -5.88
C TYR A 75 8.37 5.43 -5.47
N HIS A 76 9.41 6.26 -5.36
CA HIS A 76 10.75 5.87 -4.98
C HIS A 76 11.31 6.83 -3.93
N GLY A 77 12.22 6.32 -3.09
CA GLY A 77 12.92 7.10 -2.08
C GLY A 77 12.09 7.40 -0.82
N ILE A 78 11.12 6.56 -0.51
CA ILE A 78 10.26 6.72 0.66
C ILE A 78 11.04 6.24 1.89
N SER A 79 11.38 7.11 2.84
CA SER A 79 12.04 6.74 4.10
C SER A 79 11.07 6.74 5.27
N GLU A 80 11.39 5.97 6.31
CA GLU A 80 10.66 6.01 7.59
C GLU A 80 10.68 7.42 8.21
N ASP A 81 11.80 8.13 8.08
CA ASP A 81 12.00 9.45 8.68
C ASP A 81 10.98 10.48 8.20
N ILE A 82 10.47 10.38 6.96
CA ILE A 82 9.42 11.28 6.46
C ILE A 82 8.16 11.16 7.34
N PHE A 83 7.78 9.94 7.70
CA PHE A 83 6.59 9.68 8.51
C PHE A 83 6.82 10.02 9.98
N ARG A 84 7.98 9.64 10.52
CA ARG A 84 8.38 9.98 11.89
C ARG A 84 8.40 11.50 12.11
N ASN A 85 8.98 12.25 11.18
CA ASN A 85 9.04 13.71 11.27
C ASN A 85 7.65 14.34 11.12
N ALA A 86 6.79 13.78 10.27
CA ALA A 86 5.41 14.25 10.12
C ALA A 86 4.56 13.96 11.37
N ALA A 87 4.75 12.82 12.04
CA ALA A 87 4.07 12.50 13.28
C ALA A 87 4.46 13.46 14.43
N GLY A 88 5.72 13.90 14.45
CA GLY A 88 6.23 14.90 15.39
C GLY A 88 6.01 16.37 14.95
N TYR A 89 5.22 16.61 13.90
CA TYR A 89 5.06 17.96 13.35
C TYR A 89 4.43 18.92 14.36
N LYS A 90 5.07 20.07 14.55
CA LYS A 90 4.57 21.15 15.41
C LYS A 90 4.03 22.28 14.54
N PHE A 91 2.76 22.62 14.76
CA PHE A 91 2.12 23.74 14.07
C PHE A 91 2.78 25.07 14.47
N GLY A 92 3.25 25.80 13.47
CA GLY A 92 3.76 27.16 13.59
C GLY A 92 2.78 28.19 13.02
N PRO A 93 3.13 29.49 13.10
CA PRO A 93 2.24 30.60 12.70
C PRO A 93 1.92 30.65 11.19
N SER A 94 2.65 29.90 10.36
CA SER A 94 2.41 29.78 8.91
C SER A 94 2.17 28.34 8.47
N SER A 95 1.86 27.45 9.42
CA SER A 95 1.53 26.05 9.13
C SER A 95 0.09 25.93 8.59
N PRO A 96 -0.20 24.85 7.83
CA PRO A 96 -1.57 24.46 7.54
C PRO A 96 -2.40 24.35 8.82
N SER A 97 -3.72 24.53 8.72
CA SER A 97 -4.60 24.38 9.88
C SER A 97 -4.58 22.94 10.40
N LYS A 98 -4.93 22.77 11.68
CA LYS A 98 -4.98 21.42 12.27
C LYS A 98 -6.06 20.58 11.58
N GLU A 99 -7.14 21.22 11.16
CA GLU A 99 -8.25 20.63 10.44
C GLU A 99 -7.82 20.13 9.05
N GLU A 100 -6.95 20.87 8.36
CA GLU A 100 -6.38 20.46 7.06
C GLU A 100 -5.48 19.22 7.17
N LEU A 101 -4.79 19.06 8.31
CA LEU A 101 -3.88 17.93 8.56
C LEU A 101 -4.48 16.81 9.42
N GLN A 102 -5.76 16.90 9.77
CA GLN A 102 -6.41 15.96 10.68
C GLN A 102 -6.32 14.52 10.16
N MET A 103 -6.71 14.27 8.91
CA MET A 103 -6.69 12.92 8.32
C MET A 103 -5.27 12.32 8.22
N PRO A 104 -4.23 13.04 7.70
CA PRO A 104 -2.85 12.55 7.74
C PRO A 104 -2.33 12.27 9.16
N LEU A 105 -2.65 13.13 10.13
CA LEU A 105 -2.20 12.97 11.52
C LEU A 105 -2.89 11.78 12.20
N ASP A 106 -4.18 11.59 11.98
CA ASP A 106 -4.93 10.42 12.47
C ASP A 106 -4.36 9.12 11.90
N LEU A 107 -3.96 9.14 10.62
CA LEU A 107 -3.28 8.00 10.00
C LEU A 107 -1.93 7.72 10.65
N LEU A 108 -1.10 8.74 10.83
CA LEU A 108 0.23 8.61 11.45
C LEU A 108 0.17 8.23 12.93
N SER A 109 -0.90 8.60 13.64
CA SER A 109 -1.10 8.20 15.04
C SER A 109 -1.20 6.69 15.23
N GLN A 110 -1.60 5.94 14.19
CA GLN A 110 -1.61 4.47 14.22
C GLN A 110 -0.21 3.86 14.34
N PHE A 111 0.84 4.64 14.04
CA PHE A 111 2.25 4.23 14.13
C PHE A 111 2.92 4.75 15.41
N SER A 112 2.13 5.19 16.38
CA SER A 112 2.65 5.68 17.66
C SER A 112 2.37 4.69 18.78
N ASP A 113 3.25 4.66 19.78
CA ASP A 113 3.09 3.87 21.00
C ASP A 113 2.01 4.46 21.92
N SER A 114 1.76 3.80 23.05
CA SER A 114 0.80 4.26 24.07
C SER A 114 1.16 5.62 24.69
N SER A 115 2.39 6.09 24.52
CA SER A 115 2.88 7.39 24.99
C SER A 115 2.81 8.47 23.91
N GLY A 116 2.35 8.14 22.69
CA GLY A 116 2.27 9.05 21.55
C GLY A 116 3.60 9.28 20.85
N ASN A 117 4.63 8.47 21.13
CA ASN A 117 5.90 8.52 20.41
C ASN A 117 5.86 7.58 19.21
N TRP A 118 6.62 7.90 18.17
CA TRP A 118 6.76 7.02 17.01
C TRP A 118 7.25 5.63 17.43
N ASP A 119 6.56 4.58 16.99
CA ASP A 119 6.89 3.18 17.23
C ASP A 119 7.55 2.57 15.98
N PRO A 120 8.88 2.40 15.97
CA PRO A 120 9.59 1.83 14.82
C PRO A 120 9.24 0.35 14.59
N LEU A 121 8.85 -0.39 15.64
CA LEU A 121 8.48 -1.80 15.51
C LEU A 121 7.13 -1.93 14.82
N CYS A 122 6.15 -1.10 15.21
CA CYS A 122 4.86 -1.04 14.52
C CYS A 122 5.03 -0.69 13.03
N PHE A 123 5.87 0.31 12.72
CA PHE A 123 6.17 0.66 11.33
C PHE A 123 6.85 -0.49 10.56
N MET A 124 7.81 -1.17 11.20
CA MET A 124 8.48 -2.33 10.62
C MET A 124 7.50 -3.47 10.33
N ASP A 125 6.57 -3.77 11.25
CA ASP A 125 5.59 -4.84 11.09
C ASP A 125 4.64 -4.55 9.92
N VAL A 126 4.12 -3.33 9.83
CA VAL A 126 3.24 -2.90 8.73
C VAL A 126 3.97 -2.95 7.39
N THR A 127 5.20 -2.43 7.31
CA THR A 127 5.97 -2.45 6.06
C THR A 127 6.38 -3.86 5.66
N SER A 128 6.71 -4.72 6.63
CA SER A 128 6.98 -6.15 6.42
C SER A 128 5.74 -6.89 5.89
N GLU A 129 4.55 -6.58 6.42
CA GLU A 129 3.30 -7.14 5.94
C GLU A 129 3.07 -6.80 4.45
N ILE A 130 3.18 -5.53 4.08
CA ILE A 130 2.97 -5.07 2.70
C ILE A 130 4.03 -5.67 1.77
N ARG A 131 5.28 -5.74 2.23
CA ARG A 131 6.38 -6.37 1.51
C ARG A 131 6.16 -7.87 1.30
N SER A 132 5.53 -8.56 2.25
CA SER A 132 5.23 -10.00 2.13
C SER A 132 4.34 -10.34 0.92
N TYR A 133 3.57 -9.35 0.44
CA TYR A 133 2.77 -9.46 -0.79
C TYR A 133 3.44 -8.80 -2.02
N SER A 134 4.70 -8.39 -1.91
CA SER A 134 5.47 -7.73 -2.98
C SER A 134 4.79 -6.47 -3.54
N LEU A 135 4.07 -5.73 -2.68
CA LEU A 135 3.45 -4.43 -3.05
C LEU A 135 4.43 -3.27 -2.88
N ILE A 136 5.39 -3.41 -1.96
CA ILE A 136 6.55 -2.51 -1.81
C ILE A 136 7.86 -3.29 -1.85
N THR A 137 8.95 -2.60 -2.19
CA THR A 137 10.32 -3.11 -2.15
C THR A 137 11.14 -2.27 -1.18
N PHE A 138 11.98 -2.92 -0.37
CA PHE A 138 12.90 -2.28 0.56
C PHE A 138 14.35 -2.44 0.09
N HIS A 139 15.07 -1.33 0.03
CA HIS A 139 16.47 -1.28 -0.36
C HIS A 139 17.35 -1.14 0.89
N SER A 140 17.84 -2.27 1.40
CA SER A 140 18.60 -2.33 2.66
C SER A 140 19.83 -1.42 2.69
N GLY A 141 20.52 -1.23 1.57
CA GLY A 141 21.69 -0.36 1.48
C GLY A 141 21.38 1.15 1.60
N GLN A 142 20.12 1.56 1.44
CA GLN A 142 19.71 2.97 1.49
C GLN A 142 18.67 3.23 2.60
N ASN A 143 18.12 2.19 3.20
CA ASN A 143 16.98 2.26 4.12
C ASN A 143 15.75 2.96 3.50
N LEU A 144 15.51 2.69 2.20
CA LEU A 144 14.43 3.32 1.42
C LEU A 144 13.46 2.29 0.86
N PHE A 145 12.18 2.62 0.95
CA PHE A 145 11.09 1.92 0.28
C PHE A 145 10.86 2.48 -1.12
N SER A 146 10.32 1.60 -1.96
CA SER A 146 9.77 1.97 -3.26
C SER A 146 8.51 1.18 -3.54
N ILE A 147 7.64 1.78 -4.31
CA ILE A 147 6.48 1.15 -4.92
C ILE A 147 6.77 1.05 -6.41
N HIS A 148 6.50 -0.10 -7.01
CA HIS A 148 6.64 -0.22 -8.45
C HIS A 148 5.70 0.80 -9.15
N PRO A 149 6.14 1.54 -10.19
CA PRO A 149 5.35 2.63 -10.78
C PRO A 149 3.92 2.26 -11.16
N LEU A 150 3.70 1.04 -11.66
CA LEU A 150 2.35 0.57 -11.99
C LEU A 150 1.49 0.24 -10.75
N VAL A 151 2.09 -0.29 -9.67
CA VAL A 151 1.39 -0.51 -8.39
C VAL A 151 1.05 0.84 -7.77
N HIS A 152 1.96 1.81 -7.87
CA HIS A 152 1.73 3.18 -7.42
C HIS A 152 0.58 3.84 -8.18
N HIS A 153 0.59 3.76 -9.51
CA HIS A 153 -0.47 4.30 -10.35
C HIS A 153 -1.83 3.63 -10.09
N TRP A 154 -1.86 2.29 -9.96
CA TRP A 154 -3.06 1.56 -9.58
C TRP A 154 -3.57 2.00 -8.21
N SER A 155 -2.68 2.04 -7.21
CA SER A 155 -3.04 2.39 -5.84
C SER A 155 -3.67 3.78 -5.82
N ARG A 156 -3.10 4.75 -6.53
CA ARG A 156 -3.60 6.13 -6.58
C ARG A 156 -4.92 6.29 -7.33
N SER A 157 -5.25 5.39 -8.26
CA SER A 157 -6.41 5.52 -9.17
C SER A 157 -7.59 4.61 -8.81
N THR A 158 -7.43 3.70 -7.85
CA THR A 158 -8.39 2.61 -7.64
C THR A 158 -8.71 2.35 -6.17
N VAL A 159 -7.77 2.55 -5.24
CA VAL A 159 -7.98 2.35 -3.79
C VAL A 159 -7.81 3.66 -3.05
#